data_AF-A0A1M7YWX0-F1
#
_entry.id   AF-A0A1M7YWX0-F1
#
_cell.length_a   1.000
_cell.length_b   1.000
_cell.length_c   1.000
_cell.angle_alpha   90.00
_cell.angle_beta   90.00
_cell.angle_gamma   90.00
#
_symmetry.space_group_name_H-M   'P 1'
#
loop_
_entity.id
_entity.type
_entity.pdbx_description
1 polymer ?
#
loop_
_entity_poly.entity_id
_entity_poly.type
_entity_poly.pdbx_seq_one_letter_code
_entity_poly.pdbx_strand_id
1 'polypeptide(L)'
;MTIIDIIGYIPAIIFPVATLSQLFHLLKTKSSAGVSLITWVAFATGNVSLYIYTEKYNELQTIAGLLLTAILQVAIVLLILKYRTPKPVSVSGREPD
;
A
#
# COMPACT_ATOMS: atom_id res chain seq x y z
N MET A 1 -4.04 -3.31 -30.52
CA MET A 1 -3.75 -2.40 -29.39
C MET A 1 -4.53 -1.12 -29.63
N THR A 2 -5.62 -0.94 -28.92
CA THR A 2 -6.37 0.33 -28.89
C THR A 2 -5.68 1.33 -27.96
N ILE A 3 -6.06 2.60 -28.05
CA ILE A 3 -5.58 3.62 -27.10
C ILE A 3 -5.97 3.27 -25.65
N ILE A 4 -7.11 2.62 -25.46
CA ILE A 4 -7.59 2.19 -24.14
C ILE A 4 -6.67 1.10 -23.57
N ASP A 5 -6.23 0.16 -24.40
CA ASP A 5 -5.29 -0.90 -23.97
C ASP A 5 -3.96 -0.29 -23.51
N ILE A 6 -3.45 0.72 -24.23
CA ILE A 6 -2.21 1.41 -23.87
C ILE A 6 -2.38 2.18 -22.56
N ILE A 7 -3.49 2.92 -22.41
CA ILE A 7 -3.78 3.69 -21.20
C ILE A 7 -3.92 2.77 -19.99
N GLY A 8 -4.50 1.58 -20.14
CA GLY A 8 -4.65 0.63 -19.05
C GLY A 8 -3.32 0.05 -18.54
N TYR A 9 -2.25 0.05 -19.35
CA TYR A 9 -0.90 -0.27 -18.86
C TYR A 9 -0.29 0.80 -17.95
N ILE A 10 -0.75 2.06 -18.02
CA ILE A 10 -0.23 3.14 -17.17
C ILE A 10 -0.45 2.83 -15.69
N PRO A 11 -1.68 2.62 -15.18
CA PRO A 11 -1.87 2.26 -13.77
C PRO A 11 -1.24 0.90 -13.44
N ALA A 12 -1.21 -0.03 -14.40
CA ALA A 12 -0.58 -1.35 -14.24
C ALA A 12 0.92 -1.30 -13.95
N ILE A 13 1.60 -0.20 -14.32
CA ILE A 13 3.02 0.02 -14.05
C ILE A 13 3.21 0.99 -12.90
N ILE A 14 2.50 2.12 -12.91
CA ILE A 14 2.70 3.20 -11.95
C ILE A 14 2.35 2.76 -10.52
N PHE A 15 1.24 2.03 -10.31
CA PHE A 15 0.83 1.62 -8.97
C PHE A 15 1.79 0.60 -8.33
N PRO A 16 2.22 -0.49 -9.02
CA PRO A 16 3.24 -1.37 -8.47
C PRO A 16 4.55 -0.65 -8.20
N VAL A 17 5.05 0.19 -9.12
CA VAL A 17 6.33 0.90 -8.95
C VAL A 17 6.29 1.86 -7.76
N ALA A 18 5.21 2.65 -7.62
CA ALA A 18 5.04 3.53 -6.48
C ALA A 18 4.97 2.75 -5.15
N THR A 19 4.27 1.61 -5.15
CA THR A 19 4.16 0.73 -3.98
C THR A 19 5.51 0.10 -3.62
N LEU A 20 6.28 -0.35 -4.62
CA LEU A 20 7.64 -0.87 -4.41
C LEU A 20 8.58 0.18 -3.84
N SER A 21 8.46 1.44 -4.27
CA SER A 21 9.23 2.56 -3.70
C SER A 21 8.97 2.72 -2.20
N GLN A 22 7.69 2.69 -1.79
CA GLN A 22 7.33 2.73 -0.37
C GLN A 22 7.84 1.50 0.40
N LEU A 23 7.71 0.31 -0.19
CA LEU A 23 8.18 -0.93 0.41
C LEU A 23 9.70 -0.90 0.63
N PHE A 24 10.45 -0.44 -0.37
CA PHE A 24 11.89 -0.24 -0.28
C PHE A 24 12.25 0.78 0.80
N HIS A 25 11.51 1.90 0.88
CA HIS A 25 11.71 2.89 1.93
C HIS A 25 11.57 2.27 3.32
N LEU A 26 10.47 1.54 3.60
CA LEU A 26 10.26 0.85 4.89
C LEU A 26 11.35 -0.18 5.19
N LEU A 27 11.77 -0.96 4.19
CA LEU A 27 12.84 -1.94 4.34
C LEU A 27 14.20 -1.31 4.65
N LYS A 28 14.49 -0.13 4.08
CA LYS A 28 15.73 0.60 4.28
C LYS A 28 15.76 1.36 5.61
N THR A 29 14.68 2.05 5.95
CA THR A 29 14.61 2.87 7.18
C THR A 29 14.31 2.06 8.43
N LYS A 30 13.74 0.85 8.28
CA LYS A 30 13.28 0.02 9.40
C LYS A 30 12.32 0.77 10.35
N SER A 31 11.60 1.76 9.83
CA SER A 31 10.70 2.62 10.60
C SER A 31 9.42 2.85 9.83
N SER A 32 8.29 2.71 10.52
CA SER A 32 6.96 3.05 9.97
C SER A 32 6.47 4.44 10.38
N ALA A 33 7.35 5.29 10.91
CA ALA A 33 6.98 6.64 11.33
C ALA A 33 6.42 7.45 10.15
N GLY A 34 5.24 8.06 10.34
CA GLY A 34 4.56 8.82 9.29
C GLY A 34 3.79 7.99 8.26
N VAL A 35 3.84 6.65 8.33
CA VAL A 35 3.13 5.77 7.39
C VAL A 35 1.83 5.26 8.01
N SER A 36 0.69 5.61 7.40
CA SER A 36 -0.64 5.28 7.92
C SER A 36 -1.01 3.82 7.64
N LEU A 37 -1.14 3.02 8.70
CA LEU A 37 -1.60 1.62 8.61
C LEU A 37 -2.98 1.50 7.92
N ILE A 38 -3.94 2.34 8.33
CA ILE A 38 -5.31 2.28 7.83
C ILE A 38 -5.36 2.58 6.32
N THR A 39 -4.55 3.53 5.87
CA THR A 39 -4.46 3.88 4.44
C THR A 39 -4.01 2.68 3.60
N TRP A 40 -2.96 1.96 4.03
CA TRP A 40 -2.45 0.81 3.28
C TRP A 40 -3.38 -0.41 3.34
N VAL A 41 -4.09 -0.62 4.45
CA VAL A 41 -5.17 -1.61 4.53
C VAL A 41 -6.30 -1.26 3.57
N ALA A 42 -6.75 0.00 3.57
CA ALA A 42 -7.83 0.45 2.69
C ALA A 42 -7.45 0.33 1.21
N PHE A 43 -6.21 0.65 0.84
CA PHE A 43 -5.73 0.46 -0.53
C PHE A 43 -5.67 -1.01 -0.94
N ALA A 44 -5.14 -1.89 -0.08
CA ALA A 44 -5.10 -3.33 -0.37
C ALA A 44 -6.51 -3.89 -0.60
N THR A 45 -7.44 -3.58 0.32
CA THR A 45 -8.84 -3.99 0.20
C THR A 45 -9.48 -3.39 -1.06
N GLY A 46 -9.28 -2.09 -1.31
CA GLY A 46 -9.83 -1.41 -2.48
C GLY A 46 -9.36 -2.02 -3.79
N ASN A 47 -8.09 -2.36 -3.92
CA ASN A 47 -7.54 -2.99 -5.12
C ASN A 47 -8.06 -4.42 -5.33
N VAL A 48 -8.23 -5.21 -4.27
CA VAL A 48 -8.88 -6.53 -4.37
C VAL A 48 -10.33 -6.40 -4.79
N SER A 49 -11.09 -5.49 -4.16
CA SER A 49 -12.49 -5.23 -4.52
C SER A 49 -12.62 -4.75 -5.97
N LEU A 50 -11.72 -3.87 -6.42
CA LEU A 50 -11.73 -3.35 -7.79
C LEU A 50 -11.36 -4.45 -8.80
N TYR A 51 -10.40 -5.31 -8.46
CA TYR A 51 -10.07 -6.48 -9.28
C TYR A 51 -11.31 -7.36 -9.51
N ILE A 52 -12.05 -7.66 -8.43
CA ILE A 52 -13.32 -8.42 -8.50
C ILE A 52 -14.34 -7.69 -9.37
N TYR A 53 -14.57 -6.40 -9.11
CA TYR A 53 -15.57 -5.56 -9.78
C TYR A 53 -15.33 -5.41 -11.28
N THR A 54 -14.08 -5.38 -11.74
CA THR A 54 -13.79 -5.20 -13.17
C THR A 54 -14.10 -6.43 -14.02
N GLU A 55 -14.23 -7.61 -13.40
CA GLU A 55 -14.46 -8.90 -14.07
C GLU A 55 -13.41 -9.29 -15.14
N LYS A 56 -12.30 -8.55 -15.21
CA LYS A 56 -11.21 -8.74 -16.19
C LYS A 56 -10.10 -9.62 -15.62
N TYR A 57 -10.46 -10.81 -15.15
CA TYR A 57 -9.57 -11.67 -14.37
C TYR A 57 -8.34 -12.20 -15.11
N ASN A 58 -8.41 -12.28 -16.44
CA ASN A 58 -7.31 -12.79 -17.27
C ASN A 58 -6.46 -11.67 -17.89
N GLU A 59 -6.84 -10.41 -17.67
CA GLU A 59 -6.13 -9.28 -18.25
C GLU A 59 -4.89 -8.93 -17.45
N LEU A 60 -3.73 -8.95 -18.10
CA LEU A 60 -2.44 -8.68 -17.47
C LEU A 60 -2.42 -7.30 -16.78
N GLN A 61 -3.05 -6.30 -17.40
CA GLN A 61 -3.17 -4.95 -16.85
C GLN A 61 -3.92 -4.93 -15.52
N THR A 62 -5.02 -5.68 -15.42
CA THR A 62 -5.86 -5.78 -14.22
C THR A 62 -5.14 -6.58 -13.13
N ILE A 63 -4.50 -7.69 -13.48
CA ILE A 63 -3.72 -8.51 -12.54
C ILE A 63 -2.54 -7.69 -11.97
N ALA A 64 -1.74 -7.06 -12.83
CA ALA A 64 -0.57 -6.31 -12.42
C ALA A 64 -0.95 -5.02 -11.66
N GLY A 65 -1.90 -4.25 -12.19
CA GLY A 65 -2.29 -2.97 -11.61
C GLY A 65 -3.06 -3.09 -10.30
N LEU A 66 -3.82 -4.17 -10.12
CA LEU A 66 -4.70 -4.32 -8.96
C LEU A 66 -4.23 -5.44 -8.03
N LEU A 67 -4.19 -6.69 -8.50
CA LEU A 67 -3.94 -7.84 -7.63
C LEU A 67 -2.49 -7.89 -7.11
N LEU A 68 -1.50 -7.74 -8.01
CA LEU A 68 -0.09 -7.64 -7.64
C LEU A 68 0.13 -6.42 -6.73
N THR A 69 -0.42 -5.26 -7.08
CA THR A 69 -0.35 -4.06 -6.24
C THR A 69 -0.93 -4.31 -4.86
N ALA A 70 -2.07 -4.99 -4.73
CA ALA A 70 -2.68 -5.33 -3.45
C ALA A 70 -1.77 -6.21 -2.60
N ILE A 71 -1.11 -7.22 -3.20
CA ILE A 71 -0.13 -8.07 -2.50
C ILE A 71 1.03 -7.23 -1.95
N LEU A 72 1.56 -6.29 -2.74
CA LEU A 72 2.62 -5.37 -2.30
C LEU A 72 2.14 -4.44 -1.18
N GLN A 73 0.89 -3.98 -1.23
CA GLN A 73 0.27 -3.17 -0.19
C GLN A 73 0.08 -3.95 1.12
N VAL A 74 -0.30 -5.23 1.04
CA VAL A 74 -0.31 -6.13 2.21
C VAL A 74 1.10 -6.28 2.79
N ALA A 75 2.13 -6.42 1.95
CA ALA A 75 3.52 -6.45 2.43
C ALA A 75 3.90 -5.16 3.17
N ILE A 76 3.45 -3.99 2.70
CA ILE A 76 3.61 -2.72 3.42
C ILE A 76 2.90 -2.76 4.77
N VAL A 77 1.65 -3.24 4.83
CA VAL A 77 0.91 -3.40 6.09
C VAL A 77 1.70 -4.24 7.09
N LEU A 78 2.24 -5.39 6.66
CA LEU A 78 3.06 -6.25 7.50
C LEU A 78 4.33 -5.56 7.99
N LEU A 79 5.01 -4.78 7.14
CA LEU A 79 6.19 -4.00 7.54
C LEU A 79 5.85 -2.85 8.48
N ILE A 80 4.71 -2.19 8.30
CA ILE A 80 4.24 -1.15 9.22
C ILE A 80 4.04 -1.77 10.60
N LEU A 81 3.38 -2.92 10.70
CA LEU A 81 3.17 -3.62 11.97
C LEU A 81 4.51 -4.06 12.59
N LYS A 82 5.46 -4.55 11.78
CA LYS A 82 6.79 -4.99 12.23
C LYS A 82 7.66 -3.84 12.75
N TYR A 83 7.64 -2.69 12.07
CA TYR A 83 8.49 -1.54 12.39
C TYR A 83 7.77 -0.46 13.21
N ARG A 84 6.62 -0.80 13.79
CA ARG A 84 5.86 0.10 14.65
C ARG A 84 6.57 0.21 15.99
N THR A 85 7.30 1.30 16.20
CA THR A 85 7.78 1.65 17.53
C THR A 85 6.60 2.12 18.38
N PRO A 86 6.43 1.63 19.62
CA PRO A 86 5.45 2.18 20.55
C PRO A 86 5.70 3.68 20.71
N LYS A 87 4.66 4.51 20.57
CA LYS A 87 4.78 5.91 21.01
C LYS A 87 5.05 5.87 22.52
N PRO A 88 6.14 6.46 23.03
CA PRO A 88 6.29 6.61 24.47
C PRO A 88 5.07 7.38 24.98
N VAL A 89 4.38 6.82 25.97
CA VAL A 89 3.29 7.51 26.66
C VAL A 89 3.90 8.75 27.27
N SER A 90 3.61 9.93 26.72
CA SER A 90 3.94 11.18 27.37
C SER A 90 3.13 11.22 28.66
N VAL A 91 3.75 10.91 29.78
CA VAL A 91 3.21 11.22 31.10
C VAL A 91 3.12 12.73 31.13
N SER A 92 1.93 13.26 30.84
CA SER A 92 1.58 14.64 31.12
C SER A 92 1.80 14.80 32.62
N GLY A 93 2.90 15.48 32.96
CA GLY A 93 3.17 15.89 34.34
C GLY A 93 1.96 16.69 34.79
N ARG A 94 1.29 16.20 35.83
CA ARG A 94 0.50 17.09 36.68
C ARG A 94 1.53 18.01 37.33
N GLU A 95 1.50 19.29 37.00
CA GLU A 95 2.06 20.30 37.90
C GLU A 95 1.36 20.12 39.26
N PRO A 96 2.11 19.99 40.37
CA PRO A 96 1.55 20.13 41.68
C PRO A 96 1.31 21.62 41.97
N ASP A 97 0.03 21.94 42.12
CA ASP A 97 -0.64 23.10 42.73
C ASP A 97 -0.23 24.54 42.36
#